data_AF-A0A642CA53-F1
#
_entry.id   AF-A0A642CA53-F1
#
_cell.length_a   1.000
_cell.length_b   1.000
_cell.length_c   1.000
_cell.angle_alpha   90.00
_cell.angle_beta   90.00
_cell.angle_gamma   90.00
#
_symmetry.space_group_name_H-M   'P 1'
#
loop_
_entity.id
_entity.type
_entity.pdbx_description
1 polymer ?
#
loop_
_entity_poly.entity_id
_entity_poly.type
_entity_poly.pdbx_seq_one_letter_code
_entity_poly.pdbx_strand_id
1 'polypeptide(L)'
;YDLGYYFEGGTLMDEENVLTSDWGEYSPATKQSVFNHDVKLVNPKFVLTSDTLKYNTFSKIATILGPSNIVSDNNHIYSERGFYNTLSEQAELLDRSILTNEGKKLIGDSLFYDRKVGYGEAFDNIRMTDTINKNMLTGDYCFYNELADSAFATKRAVAIDYSQGDSLFMHGDTLQLISYNLNTDSVFRLMKAYHKVRMYRTDVQGVCDSLVYNSKESCLTMYTDPILWNEGQQLLGEEIKIYMNDSTINWAHIINQALTVEMKDSVHYNQVSGKEMKAYFENGDMRHIEVIGNVMTAFHPEEKDSTMTGFNNMEGSVLHLYMKEKKMEKGMFVGKSNGTLYPMDQIPPDKLRLSTFAWFDYVRPLNKEDIFNWRGEKEGETLKPTTDRKPKTDKRSLINMK
;
A
#
# COMPACT_ATOMS: atom_id res chain seq x y z
N TYR A 1 -58.26 -8.62 9.20
CA TYR A 1 -57.24 -9.48 9.82
C TYR A 1 -56.77 -10.41 8.72
N ASP A 2 -55.82 -9.97 7.89
CA ASP A 2 -55.39 -10.70 6.68
C ASP A 2 -53.94 -11.15 6.84
N LEU A 3 -53.69 -12.02 7.82
CA LEU A 3 -52.40 -12.68 8.03
C LEU A 3 -52.62 -14.19 8.01
N GLY A 4 -51.83 -14.88 7.18
CA GLY A 4 -51.70 -16.33 7.21
C GLY A 4 -50.48 -16.73 8.03
N TYR A 5 -50.59 -17.85 8.76
CA TYR A 5 -49.54 -18.37 9.63
C TYR A 5 -49.30 -19.85 9.38
N TYR A 6 -48.07 -20.31 9.57
CA TYR A 6 -47.71 -21.71 9.69
C TYR A 6 -46.71 -21.91 10.84
N PHE A 7 -46.76 -23.09 11.47
CA PHE A 7 -45.99 -23.39 12.69
C PHE A 7 -45.24 -24.73 12.66
N GLU A 8 -45.43 -25.55 11.61
CA GLU A 8 -44.85 -26.90 11.49
C GLU A 8 -44.03 -27.06 10.19
N GLY A 9 -43.34 -25.99 9.81
CA GLY A 9 -42.61 -25.91 8.56
C GLY A 9 -43.44 -25.28 7.45
N GLY A 10 -42.77 -24.52 6.58
CA GLY A 10 -43.39 -23.90 5.42
C GLY A 10 -42.38 -23.68 4.30
N THR A 11 -42.87 -23.79 3.07
CA THR A 11 -42.07 -23.58 1.86
C THR A 11 -42.73 -22.52 0.99
N LEU A 12 -41.99 -21.48 0.65
CA LEU A 12 -42.34 -20.51 -0.37
C LEU A 12 -41.44 -20.73 -1.59
N MET A 13 -42.06 -20.92 -2.75
CA MET A 13 -41.36 -21.03 -4.02
C MET A 13 -41.69 -19.83 -4.90
N ASP A 14 -40.66 -19.24 -5.48
CA ASP A 14 -40.70 -18.24 -6.54
C ASP A 14 -39.92 -18.79 -7.75
N GLU A 15 -39.89 -18.09 -8.90
CA GLU A 15 -39.29 -18.61 -10.14
C GLU A 15 -37.86 -19.16 -9.98
N GLU A 16 -37.03 -18.49 -9.17
CA GLU A 16 -35.63 -18.87 -8.94
C GLU A 16 -35.27 -19.12 -7.48
N ASN A 17 -36.22 -18.94 -6.55
CA ASN A 17 -35.92 -18.96 -5.12
C ASN A 17 -36.81 -19.99 -4.41
N VAL A 18 -36.19 -20.85 -3.60
CA VAL A 18 -36.89 -21.73 -2.67
C VAL A 18 -36.56 -21.32 -1.26
N LEU A 19 -37.59 -20.99 -0.49
CA LEU A 19 -37.46 -20.48 0.88
C LEU A 19 -38.18 -21.40 1.85
N THR A 20 -37.47 -21.89 2.87
CA THR A 20 -38.02 -22.78 3.91
C THR A 20 -37.74 -22.22 5.29
N SER A 21 -38.65 -22.45 6.25
CA SER A 21 -38.42 -22.20 7.69
C SER A 21 -39.36 -23.04 8.55
N ASP A 22 -39.13 -23.05 9.86
CA ASP A 22 -39.97 -23.76 10.84
C ASP A 22 -41.32 -23.07 11.05
N TRP A 23 -41.33 -21.75 11.19
CA TRP A 23 -42.56 -20.98 11.27
C TRP A 23 -42.46 -19.68 10.49
N GLY A 24 -43.63 -19.13 10.14
CA GLY A 24 -43.68 -17.89 9.40
C GLY A 24 -45.08 -17.33 9.26
N GLU A 25 -45.12 -16.09 8.80
CA GLU A 25 -46.34 -15.35 8.54
C GLU A 25 -46.32 -14.73 7.16
N TYR A 26 -47.49 -14.58 6.55
CA TYR A 26 -47.67 -13.92 5.27
C TYR A 26 -48.85 -12.95 5.30
N SER A 27 -48.61 -11.73 4.83
CA SER A 27 -49.62 -10.70 4.64
C SER A 27 -49.95 -10.55 3.14
N PRO A 28 -51.13 -10.99 2.68
CA PRO A 28 -51.54 -10.81 1.28
C PRO A 28 -51.70 -9.35 0.86
N ALA A 29 -51.98 -8.45 1.82
CA ALA A 29 -52.15 -7.02 1.58
C ALA A 29 -50.82 -6.32 1.26
N THR A 30 -49.75 -6.66 1.99
CA THR A 30 -48.42 -6.06 1.80
C THR A 30 -47.47 -6.92 0.97
N LYS A 31 -47.88 -8.15 0.63
CA LYS A 31 -47.07 -9.16 -0.06
C LYS A 31 -45.79 -9.53 0.70
N GLN A 32 -45.82 -9.37 2.02
CA GLN A 32 -44.68 -9.59 2.89
C GLN A 32 -44.81 -10.92 3.62
N SER A 33 -43.72 -11.68 3.60
CA SER A 33 -43.52 -12.89 4.39
C SER A 33 -42.44 -12.65 5.44
N VAL A 34 -42.61 -13.22 6.63
CA VAL A 34 -41.58 -13.31 7.66
C VAL A 34 -41.34 -14.78 7.94
N PHE A 35 -40.07 -15.19 7.89
CA PHE A 35 -39.60 -16.55 8.13
C PHE A 35 -38.70 -16.53 9.35
N ASN A 36 -38.89 -17.50 10.25
CA ASN A 36 -38.19 -17.55 11.52
C ASN A 36 -37.77 -18.99 11.83
N HIS A 37 -36.58 -19.12 12.41
CA HIS A 37 -35.85 -20.33 12.75
C HIS A 37 -35.56 -21.25 11.56
N ASP A 38 -34.30 -21.70 11.50
CA ASP A 38 -33.75 -22.54 10.43
C ASP A 38 -34.16 -22.08 9.01
N VAL A 39 -34.14 -20.75 8.81
CA VAL A 39 -34.53 -20.15 7.54
C VAL A 39 -33.46 -20.46 6.51
N LYS A 40 -33.89 -20.98 5.36
CA LYS A 40 -33.02 -21.29 4.23
C LYS A 40 -33.61 -20.77 2.94
N LEU A 41 -32.89 -19.87 2.28
CA LEU A 41 -33.17 -19.39 0.93
C LEU A 41 -32.14 -20.02 -0.01
N VAL A 42 -32.62 -20.77 -0.98
CA VAL A 42 -31.81 -21.41 -2.03
C VAL A 42 -32.09 -20.70 -3.35
N ASN A 43 -31.04 -20.14 -3.94
CA ASN A 43 -31.00 -19.59 -5.29
C ASN A 43 -29.95 -20.37 -6.10
N PRO A 44 -30.06 -20.51 -7.44
CA PRO A 44 -29.04 -21.17 -8.25
C PRO A 44 -27.62 -20.64 -8.04
N LYS A 45 -27.49 -19.37 -7.62
CA LYS A 45 -26.22 -18.67 -7.45
C LYS A 45 -25.70 -18.64 -6.01
N PHE A 46 -26.54 -18.90 -5.00
CA PHE A 46 -26.14 -18.83 -3.60
C PHE A 46 -27.12 -19.54 -2.66
N VAL A 47 -26.65 -19.88 -1.46
CA VAL A 47 -27.47 -20.36 -0.35
C VAL A 47 -27.34 -19.40 0.81
N LEU A 48 -28.48 -18.88 1.28
CA LEU A 48 -28.57 -18.06 2.48
C LEU A 48 -29.24 -18.87 3.60
N THR A 49 -28.58 -18.96 4.74
CA THR A 49 -29.18 -19.46 6.00
C THR A 49 -29.28 -18.32 7.00
N SER A 50 -30.39 -18.27 7.75
CA SER A 50 -30.66 -17.20 8.70
C SER A 50 -31.51 -17.68 9.86
N ASP A 51 -31.41 -17.01 11.00
CA ASP A 51 -32.42 -17.13 12.05
C ASP A 51 -33.75 -16.46 11.65
N THR A 52 -33.69 -15.25 11.08
CA THR A 52 -34.88 -14.46 10.75
C THR A 52 -34.70 -13.72 9.43
N LEU A 53 -35.63 -13.94 8.50
CA LEU A 53 -35.64 -13.32 7.18
C LEU A 53 -37.01 -12.76 6.84
N LYS A 54 -37.04 -11.55 6.28
CA LYS A 54 -38.25 -11.03 5.61
C LYS A 54 -38.09 -11.12 4.11
N TYR A 55 -39.16 -11.46 3.42
CA TYR A 55 -39.19 -11.43 1.96
C TYR A 55 -40.48 -10.76 1.47
N ASN A 56 -40.35 -9.83 0.54
CA ASN A 56 -41.50 -9.23 -0.12
C ASN A 56 -41.62 -9.75 -1.56
N THR A 57 -42.71 -10.45 -1.88
CA THR A 57 -42.88 -11.08 -3.20
C THR A 57 -43.21 -10.08 -4.31
N PHE A 58 -43.61 -8.84 -3.96
CA PHE A 58 -43.85 -7.76 -4.91
C PHE A 58 -42.57 -6.98 -5.22
N SER A 59 -41.88 -6.47 -4.20
CA SER A 59 -40.63 -5.71 -4.40
C SER A 59 -39.41 -6.60 -4.66
N LYS A 60 -39.53 -7.92 -4.39
CA LYS A 60 -38.47 -8.92 -4.53
C LYS A 60 -37.25 -8.65 -3.64
N ILE A 61 -37.49 -8.03 -2.49
CA ILE A 61 -36.45 -7.71 -1.49
C ILE A 61 -36.50 -8.76 -0.40
N ALA A 62 -35.34 -9.41 -0.17
CA ALA A 62 -35.06 -10.18 1.03
C ALA A 62 -34.32 -9.29 2.04
N THR A 63 -34.71 -9.33 3.31
CA THR A 63 -34.11 -8.55 4.39
C THR A 63 -33.68 -9.48 5.51
N ILE A 64 -32.39 -9.42 5.84
CA ILE A 64 -31.77 -10.11 6.95
C ILE A 64 -32.06 -9.33 8.24
N LEU A 65 -32.58 -10.01 9.26
CA LEU A 65 -32.91 -9.43 10.57
C LEU A 65 -32.21 -10.13 11.75
N GLY A 66 -31.32 -11.06 11.46
CA GLY A 66 -30.56 -11.80 12.46
C GLY A 66 -29.34 -12.47 11.86
N PRO A 67 -28.59 -13.23 12.68
CA PRO A 67 -27.37 -13.92 12.23
C PRO A 67 -27.63 -14.75 10.98
N SER A 68 -26.89 -14.44 9.92
CA SER A 68 -27.08 -15.06 8.60
C SER A 68 -25.76 -15.39 7.95
N ASN A 69 -25.74 -16.51 7.23
CA ASN A 69 -24.61 -16.93 6.42
C ASN A 69 -25.05 -17.03 4.96
N ILE A 70 -24.27 -16.46 4.05
CA ILE A 70 -24.50 -16.51 2.61
C ILE A 70 -23.29 -17.20 1.98
N VAL A 71 -23.54 -18.28 1.26
CA VAL A 71 -22.50 -19.09 0.61
C VAL A 71 -22.71 -19.04 -0.89
N SER A 72 -21.67 -18.65 -1.63
CA SER A 72 -21.63 -18.58 -3.10
C SER A 72 -20.26 -19.01 -3.58
N ASP A 73 -20.17 -20.17 -4.23
CA ASP A 73 -18.90 -20.80 -4.65
C ASP A 73 -17.90 -20.87 -3.48
N ASN A 74 -16.76 -20.16 -3.58
CA ASN A 74 -15.72 -20.10 -2.54
C ASN A 74 -15.89 -18.91 -1.58
N ASN A 75 -16.95 -18.09 -1.77
CA ASN A 75 -17.25 -16.96 -0.90
C ASN A 75 -18.19 -17.38 0.22
N HIS A 76 -17.86 -16.96 1.43
CA HIS A 76 -18.72 -17.05 2.60
C HIS A 76 -18.87 -15.67 3.22
N ILE A 77 -20.11 -15.24 3.41
CA ILE A 77 -20.47 -13.96 3.99
C ILE A 77 -21.28 -14.21 5.27
N TYR A 78 -20.91 -13.53 6.35
CA TYR A 78 -21.69 -13.45 7.57
C TYR A 78 -22.20 -12.04 7.77
N SER A 79 -23.49 -11.90 8.09
CA SER A 79 -24.14 -10.62 8.33
C SER A 79 -25.32 -10.79 9.28
N GLU A 80 -25.56 -9.79 10.13
CA GLU A 80 -26.74 -9.75 11.01
C GLU A 80 -27.83 -8.82 10.49
N ARG A 81 -27.51 -7.98 9.51
CA ARG A 81 -28.44 -7.03 8.91
C ARG A 81 -28.05 -6.74 7.48
N GLY A 82 -29.04 -6.73 6.60
CA GLY A 82 -28.80 -6.42 5.20
C GLY A 82 -30.04 -6.66 4.36
N PHE A 83 -29.95 -6.33 3.09
CA PHE A 83 -30.99 -6.64 2.13
C PHE A 83 -30.40 -7.03 0.79
N TYR A 84 -31.18 -7.85 0.07
CA TYR A 84 -30.86 -8.30 -1.25
C TYR A 84 -32.09 -8.14 -2.14
N ASN A 85 -31.93 -7.41 -3.24
CA ASN A 85 -32.95 -7.28 -4.26
C ASN A 85 -32.71 -8.34 -5.34
N THR A 86 -33.59 -9.33 -5.45
CA THR A 86 -33.39 -10.43 -6.40
C THR A 86 -33.60 -10.02 -7.87
N LEU A 87 -34.24 -8.87 -8.13
CA LEU A 87 -34.42 -8.33 -9.49
C LEU A 87 -33.22 -7.52 -9.95
N SER A 88 -32.72 -6.60 -9.12
CA SER A 88 -31.53 -5.80 -9.46
C SER A 88 -30.22 -6.54 -9.22
N GLU A 89 -30.25 -7.62 -8.42
CA GLU A 89 -29.07 -8.35 -7.92
C GLU A 89 -28.11 -7.46 -7.12
N GLN A 90 -28.68 -6.51 -6.39
CA GLN A 90 -27.96 -5.61 -5.49
C GLN A 90 -28.08 -6.10 -4.05
N ALA A 91 -26.94 -6.15 -3.36
CA ALA A 91 -26.84 -6.50 -1.96
C ALA A 91 -26.29 -5.32 -1.15
N GLU A 92 -26.91 -5.06 0.00
CA GLU A 92 -26.38 -4.19 1.04
C GLU A 92 -26.29 -4.98 2.34
N LEU A 93 -25.10 -5.05 2.90
CA LEU A 93 -24.80 -5.76 4.14
C LEU A 93 -24.29 -4.74 5.15
N LEU A 94 -24.83 -4.77 6.35
CA LEU A 94 -24.64 -3.74 7.36
C LEU A 94 -24.04 -4.36 8.64
N ASP A 95 -23.75 -3.53 9.63
CA ASP A 95 -23.37 -3.93 10.98
C ASP A 95 -22.14 -4.86 11.03
N ARG A 96 -21.04 -4.43 10.41
CA ARG A 96 -19.74 -5.14 10.44
C ARG A 96 -19.78 -6.51 9.79
N SER A 97 -20.41 -6.58 8.62
CA SER A 97 -20.50 -7.79 7.81
C SER A 97 -19.10 -8.31 7.44
N ILE A 98 -18.97 -9.64 7.41
CA ILE A 98 -17.70 -10.34 7.23
C ILE A 98 -17.79 -11.13 5.94
N LEU A 99 -16.89 -10.85 4.99
CA LEU A 99 -16.72 -11.64 3.79
C LEU A 99 -15.40 -12.42 3.89
N THR A 100 -15.44 -13.71 3.56
CA THR A 100 -14.29 -14.60 3.56
C THR A 100 -14.19 -15.34 2.24
N ASN A 101 -12.97 -15.43 1.71
CA ASN A 101 -12.64 -16.13 0.47
C ASN A 101 -11.19 -16.62 0.56
N GLU A 102 -10.96 -17.94 0.54
CA GLU A 102 -9.63 -18.57 0.41
C GLU A 102 -8.49 -17.87 1.18
N GLY A 103 -8.60 -17.75 2.51
CA GLY A 103 -7.57 -17.12 3.34
C GLY A 103 -7.58 -15.58 3.36
N LYS A 104 -8.49 -14.95 2.61
CA LYS A 104 -8.80 -13.53 2.68
C LYS A 104 -10.05 -13.29 3.52
N LYS A 105 -10.04 -12.20 4.29
CA LYS A 105 -11.16 -11.76 5.13
C LYS A 105 -11.34 -10.26 5.00
N LEU A 106 -12.50 -9.82 4.53
CA LEU A 106 -12.94 -8.43 4.49
C LEU A 106 -13.99 -8.20 5.59
N ILE A 107 -13.82 -7.12 6.34
CA ILE A 107 -14.79 -6.63 7.31
C ILE A 107 -15.01 -5.15 7.01
N GLY A 108 -16.25 -4.68 7.01
CA GLY A 108 -16.59 -3.26 6.87
C GLY A 108 -17.92 -2.98 7.54
N ASP A 109 -18.16 -1.74 7.97
CA ASP A 109 -19.41 -1.39 8.66
C ASP A 109 -20.60 -1.51 7.70
N SER A 110 -20.42 -1.13 6.43
CA SER A 110 -21.37 -1.40 5.35
C SER A 110 -20.66 -1.91 4.10
N LEU A 111 -21.26 -2.88 3.43
CA LEU A 111 -20.80 -3.45 2.16
C LEU A 111 -21.95 -3.35 1.15
N PHE A 112 -21.66 -2.84 -0.04
CA PHE A 112 -22.56 -2.83 -1.18
C PHE A 112 -21.97 -3.68 -2.29
N TYR A 113 -22.81 -4.40 -3.03
CA TYR A 113 -22.39 -5.12 -4.23
C TYR A 113 -23.50 -5.14 -5.27
N ASP A 114 -23.18 -4.72 -6.49
CA ASP A 114 -24.03 -4.84 -7.67
C ASP A 114 -23.49 -5.95 -8.57
N ARG A 115 -24.20 -7.08 -8.58
CA ARG A 115 -23.76 -8.26 -9.33
C ARG A 115 -23.90 -8.10 -10.85
N LYS A 116 -24.87 -7.31 -11.32
CA LYS A 116 -25.08 -7.12 -12.77
C LYS A 116 -23.98 -6.27 -13.38
N VAL A 117 -23.56 -5.24 -12.65
CA VAL A 117 -22.50 -4.33 -13.10
C VAL A 117 -21.11 -4.85 -12.70
N GLY A 118 -21.01 -5.71 -11.67
CA GLY A 118 -19.77 -6.33 -11.23
C GLY A 118 -18.87 -5.39 -10.44
N TYR A 119 -19.45 -4.63 -9.49
CA TYR A 119 -18.66 -3.81 -8.57
C TYR A 119 -19.17 -3.90 -7.14
N GLY A 120 -18.25 -3.70 -6.20
CA GLY A 120 -18.54 -3.64 -4.78
C GLY A 120 -17.92 -2.42 -4.13
N GLU A 121 -18.55 -1.97 -3.06
CA GLU A 121 -18.07 -0.90 -2.20
C GLU A 121 -18.08 -1.39 -0.76
N ALA A 122 -17.10 -0.93 0.02
CA ALA A 122 -17.08 -1.08 1.46
C ALA A 122 -16.90 0.31 2.07
N PHE A 123 -17.58 0.53 3.19
CA PHE A 123 -17.65 1.82 3.88
C PHE A 123 -17.32 1.63 5.35
N ASP A 124 -16.47 2.55 5.85
CA ASP A 124 -16.09 2.75 7.25
C ASP A 124 -15.47 1.52 7.96
N ASN A 125 -14.38 1.77 8.71
CA ASN A 125 -13.69 0.74 9.51
C ASN A 125 -13.37 -0.54 8.74
N ILE A 126 -12.95 -0.38 7.49
CA ILE A 126 -12.70 -1.48 6.57
C ILE A 126 -11.39 -2.14 6.95
N ARG A 127 -11.40 -3.47 6.98
CA ARG A 127 -10.22 -4.30 7.21
C ARG A 127 -10.26 -5.51 6.30
N MET A 128 -9.40 -5.51 5.29
CA MET A 128 -9.12 -6.66 4.45
C MET A 128 -7.81 -7.31 4.89
N THR A 129 -7.84 -8.58 5.26
CA THR A 129 -6.65 -9.34 5.72
C THR A 129 -6.43 -10.52 4.79
N ASP A 130 -5.22 -10.70 4.30
CA ASP A 130 -4.77 -11.87 3.55
C ASP A 130 -3.77 -12.64 4.42
N THR A 131 -4.19 -13.80 4.94
CA THR A 131 -3.36 -14.61 5.83
C THR A 131 -2.32 -15.45 5.08
N ILE A 132 -2.48 -15.61 3.76
CA ILE A 132 -1.55 -16.37 2.93
C ILE A 132 -0.32 -15.51 2.63
N ASN A 133 -0.56 -14.30 2.13
CA ASN A 133 0.49 -13.35 1.78
C ASN A 133 0.94 -12.48 2.96
N LYS A 134 0.32 -12.65 4.14
CA LYS A 134 0.62 -11.92 5.37
C LYS A 134 0.57 -10.40 5.20
N ASN A 135 -0.51 -9.92 4.57
CA ASN A 135 -0.77 -8.49 4.40
C ASN A 135 -2.18 -8.09 4.83
N MET A 136 -2.38 -6.80 5.03
CA MET A 136 -3.65 -6.21 5.43
C MET A 136 -3.82 -4.84 4.79
N LEU A 137 -5.05 -4.52 4.40
CA LEU A 137 -5.48 -3.21 3.93
C LEU A 137 -6.58 -2.69 4.86
N THR A 138 -6.42 -1.47 5.36
CA THR A 138 -7.46 -0.76 6.09
C THR A 138 -7.83 0.54 5.40
N GLY A 139 -9.02 1.08 5.68
CA GLY A 139 -9.48 2.39 5.19
C GLY A 139 -10.95 2.62 5.51
N ASP A 140 -11.48 3.79 5.18
CA ASP A 140 -12.90 4.12 5.39
C ASP A 140 -13.72 4.10 4.09
N TYR A 141 -13.07 3.88 2.95
CA TYR A 141 -13.76 3.57 1.70
C TYR A 141 -12.90 2.68 0.82
N CYS A 142 -13.48 1.58 0.34
CA CYS A 142 -12.90 0.71 -0.67
C CYS A 142 -13.88 0.50 -1.81
N PHE A 143 -13.37 0.52 -3.03
CA PHE A 143 -14.12 0.17 -4.24
C PHE A 143 -13.41 -1.00 -4.94
N TYR A 144 -14.19 -1.94 -5.47
CA TYR A 144 -13.71 -3.06 -6.26
C TYR A 144 -14.53 -3.17 -7.54
N ASN A 145 -13.84 -3.30 -8.67
CA ASN A 145 -14.42 -3.60 -9.97
C ASN A 145 -13.94 -4.98 -10.40
N GLU A 146 -14.88 -5.92 -10.47
CA GLU A 146 -14.64 -7.33 -10.81
C GLU A 146 -14.24 -7.49 -12.28
N LEU A 147 -14.92 -6.78 -13.18
CA LEU A 147 -14.67 -6.87 -14.64
C LEU A 147 -13.26 -6.41 -15.02
N ALA A 148 -12.76 -5.38 -14.33
CA ALA A 148 -11.42 -4.83 -14.55
C ALA A 148 -10.36 -5.44 -13.62
N ASP A 149 -10.75 -6.32 -12.69
CA ASP A 149 -9.97 -6.79 -11.54
C ASP A 149 -9.10 -5.68 -10.93
N SER A 150 -9.77 -4.59 -10.54
CA SER A 150 -9.13 -3.41 -9.97
C SER A 150 -9.81 -2.96 -8.69
N ALA A 151 -9.02 -2.46 -7.75
CA ALA A 151 -9.50 -1.99 -6.48
C ALA A 151 -8.84 -0.67 -6.11
N PHE A 152 -9.50 0.15 -5.31
CA PHE A 152 -8.83 1.20 -4.58
C PHE A 152 -9.40 1.38 -3.18
N ALA A 153 -8.55 1.83 -2.26
CA ALA A 153 -8.90 2.23 -0.92
C ALA A 153 -8.47 3.68 -0.70
N THR A 154 -9.31 4.47 -0.03
CA THR A 154 -9.02 5.84 0.37
C THR A 154 -9.62 6.12 1.74
N LYS A 155 -9.47 7.36 2.23
CA LYS A 155 -9.85 7.83 3.58
C LYS A 155 -9.16 7.01 4.65
N ARG A 156 -8.02 7.50 5.14
CA ARG A 156 -7.17 6.81 6.13
C ARG A 156 -6.72 5.41 5.66
N ALA A 157 -6.50 5.25 4.36
CA ALA A 157 -6.11 3.97 3.77
C ALA A 157 -4.68 3.56 4.18
N VAL A 158 -4.48 2.34 4.66
CA VAL A 158 -3.15 1.83 5.05
C VAL A 158 -2.96 0.42 4.53
N ALA A 159 -1.88 0.19 3.81
CA ALA A 159 -1.37 -1.14 3.53
C ALA A 159 -0.36 -1.52 4.62
N ILE A 160 -0.50 -2.75 5.14
CA ILE A 160 0.33 -3.29 6.21
C ILE A 160 0.89 -4.62 5.72
N ASP A 161 2.21 -4.71 5.61
CA ASP A 161 2.91 -5.97 5.42
C ASP A 161 3.41 -6.48 6.76
N TYR A 162 3.02 -7.69 7.15
CA TYR A 162 3.48 -8.38 8.37
C TYR A 162 4.12 -9.73 8.01
N SER A 163 4.71 -9.82 6.82
CA SER A 163 5.35 -11.04 6.34
C SER A 163 6.64 -11.38 7.09
N GLN A 164 7.29 -10.35 7.66
CA GLN A 164 8.53 -10.39 8.43
C GLN A 164 8.29 -10.22 9.93
N GLY A 165 9.36 -10.16 10.73
CA GLY A 165 9.28 -10.03 12.19
C GLY A 165 8.68 -8.71 12.71
N ASP A 166 8.82 -7.62 11.96
CA ASP A 166 8.16 -6.32 12.22
C ASP A 166 7.28 -5.95 11.02
N SER A 167 6.25 -5.13 11.25
CA SER A 167 5.28 -4.74 10.23
C SER A 167 5.67 -3.44 9.52
N LEU A 168 5.61 -3.42 8.20
CA LEU A 168 5.72 -2.21 7.39
C LEU A 168 4.32 -1.62 7.19
N PHE A 169 4.13 -0.38 7.65
CA PHE A 169 2.92 0.41 7.44
C PHE A 169 3.15 1.40 6.31
N MET A 170 2.22 1.48 5.36
CA MET A 170 2.26 2.42 4.25
C MET A 170 0.91 3.10 4.07
N HIS A 171 0.90 4.42 4.15
CA HIS A 171 -0.26 5.26 3.92
C HIS A 171 -0.07 6.08 2.64
N GLY A 172 -1.18 6.38 1.97
CA GLY A 172 -1.30 7.41 0.95
C GLY A 172 -2.76 7.87 0.88
N ASP A 173 -3.03 8.96 0.17
CA ASP A 173 -4.39 9.46 -0.03
C ASP A 173 -5.28 8.39 -0.70
N THR A 174 -4.73 7.65 -1.67
CA THR A 174 -5.36 6.51 -2.34
C THR A 174 -4.35 5.38 -2.54
N LEU A 175 -4.76 4.16 -2.21
CA LEU A 175 -4.05 2.92 -2.51
C LEU A 175 -4.84 2.20 -3.61
N GLN A 176 -4.22 1.90 -4.73
CA GLN A 176 -4.85 1.29 -5.89
C GLN A 176 -4.15 -0.01 -6.28
N LEU A 177 -4.93 -1.03 -6.63
CA LEU A 177 -4.47 -2.28 -7.22
C LEU A 177 -5.12 -2.43 -8.60
N ILE A 178 -4.32 -2.77 -9.61
CA ILE A 178 -4.79 -3.13 -10.94
C ILE A 178 -4.14 -4.44 -11.33
N SER A 179 -4.93 -5.46 -11.60
CA SER A 179 -4.45 -6.69 -12.24
C SER A 179 -4.55 -6.56 -13.76
N TYR A 180 -3.60 -7.16 -14.47
CA TYR A 180 -3.63 -7.24 -15.94
C TYR A 180 -3.09 -8.59 -16.41
N ASN A 181 -3.31 -8.89 -17.69
CA ASN A 181 -3.09 -10.23 -18.26
C ASN A 181 -3.96 -11.33 -17.60
N LEU A 182 -5.19 -11.00 -17.20
CA LEU A 182 -6.13 -11.93 -16.54
C LEU A 182 -6.41 -13.21 -17.35
N ASN A 183 -6.28 -13.15 -18.67
CA ASN A 183 -6.60 -14.25 -19.59
C ASN A 183 -5.35 -14.95 -20.14
N THR A 184 -4.20 -14.86 -19.46
CA THR A 184 -2.97 -15.53 -19.87
C THR A 184 -2.36 -16.32 -18.71
N ASP A 185 -1.36 -17.16 -18.98
CA ASP A 185 -0.67 -17.98 -17.97
C ASP A 185 0.13 -17.17 -16.93
N SER A 186 0.08 -15.85 -16.98
CA SER A 186 0.86 -14.96 -16.11
C SER A 186 0.10 -13.67 -15.85
N VAL A 187 -0.60 -13.64 -14.72
CA VAL A 187 -1.29 -12.45 -14.19
C VAL A 187 -0.28 -11.58 -13.46
N PHE A 188 -0.30 -10.28 -13.76
CA PHE A 188 0.57 -9.29 -13.12
C PHE A 188 -0.25 -8.24 -12.39
N ARG A 189 0.36 -7.62 -11.37
CA ARG A 189 -0.26 -6.61 -10.52
C ARG A 189 0.54 -5.32 -10.55
N LEU A 190 -0.20 -4.22 -10.67
CA LEU A 190 0.30 -2.87 -10.51
C LEU A 190 -0.33 -2.28 -9.25
N MET A 191 0.49 -2.07 -8.22
CA MET A 191 0.08 -1.44 -6.98
C MET A 191 0.55 0.00 -6.98
N LYS A 192 -0.32 0.93 -6.62
CA LYS A 192 -0.01 2.36 -6.61
C LYS A 192 -0.46 2.97 -5.29
N ALA A 193 0.34 3.87 -4.76
CA ALA A 193 -0.02 4.75 -3.67
C ALA A 193 0.19 6.18 -4.14
N TYR A 194 -0.86 6.99 -4.12
CA TYR A 194 -0.81 8.39 -4.53
C TYR A 194 -1.98 9.15 -3.89
N HIS A 195 -1.83 10.39 -3.44
CA HIS A 195 -0.60 11.15 -3.18
C HIS A 195 -0.18 11.03 -1.71
N LYS A 196 0.84 11.77 -1.28
CA LYS A 196 1.29 11.90 0.13
C LYS A 196 1.70 10.58 0.78
N VAL A 197 2.49 9.79 0.07
CA VAL A 197 2.94 8.48 0.57
C VAL A 197 3.85 8.65 1.78
N ARG A 198 3.53 7.95 2.86
CA ARG A 198 4.35 7.86 4.09
C ARG A 198 4.43 6.40 4.51
N MET A 199 5.64 5.93 4.81
CA MET A 199 5.89 4.55 5.23
C MET A 199 6.71 4.49 6.52
N TYR A 200 6.39 3.50 7.35
CA TYR A 200 7.05 3.29 8.64
C TYR A 200 7.17 1.80 8.96
N ARG A 201 8.39 1.39 9.25
CA ARG A 201 8.78 0.20 10.03
C ARG A 201 9.89 0.65 10.99
N THR A 202 10.24 -0.12 12.01
CA THR A 202 11.24 0.32 13.00
C THR A 202 12.61 0.62 12.38
N ASP A 203 13.03 -0.19 11.40
CA ASP A 203 14.30 -0.07 10.69
C ASP A 203 14.23 0.83 9.45
N VAL A 204 13.07 0.99 8.81
CA VAL A 204 12.94 1.73 7.55
C VAL A 204 11.77 2.70 7.59
N GLN A 205 12.01 3.94 7.22
CA GLN A 205 10.98 4.95 7.04
C GLN A 205 11.13 5.62 5.68
N GLY A 206 10.04 6.20 5.18
CA GLY A 206 10.09 6.84 3.87
C GLY A 206 8.92 7.76 3.60
N VAL A 207 9.15 8.72 2.72
CA VAL A 207 8.14 9.63 2.19
C VAL A 207 8.38 9.86 0.70
N CYS A 208 7.31 10.07 -0.04
CA CYS A 208 7.33 10.58 -1.41
C CYS A 208 5.92 11.07 -1.77
N ASP A 209 5.75 11.73 -2.90
CA ASP A 209 4.39 12.02 -3.37
C ASP A 209 3.65 10.73 -3.74
N SER A 210 4.28 9.90 -4.58
CA SER A 210 3.65 8.75 -5.20
C SER A 210 4.61 7.56 -5.26
N LEU A 211 4.06 6.35 -5.17
CA LEU A 211 4.80 5.10 -5.19
C LEU A 211 4.08 4.09 -6.08
N VAL A 212 4.82 3.34 -6.88
CA VAL A 212 4.27 2.28 -7.74
C VAL A 212 5.10 1.02 -7.58
N TYR A 213 4.45 -0.12 -7.38
CA TYR A 213 5.07 -1.44 -7.48
C TYR A 213 4.49 -2.20 -8.68
N ASN A 214 5.39 -2.66 -9.56
CA ASN A 214 5.06 -3.47 -10.72
C ASN A 214 5.57 -4.90 -10.50
N SER A 215 4.66 -5.86 -10.37
CA SER A 215 5.02 -7.26 -10.08
C SER A 215 5.69 -7.98 -11.26
N LYS A 216 5.55 -7.49 -12.50
CA LYS A 216 6.21 -8.07 -13.67
C LYS A 216 7.71 -7.79 -13.67
N GLU A 217 8.06 -6.59 -13.22
CA GLU A 217 9.45 -6.12 -13.15
C GLU A 217 10.06 -6.31 -11.76
N SER A 218 9.26 -6.76 -10.79
CA SER A 218 9.58 -6.79 -9.36
C SER A 218 10.20 -5.46 -8.90
N CYS A 219 9.64 -4.35 -9.37
CA CYS A 219 10.21 -3.02 -9.20
C CYS A 219 9.26 -2.11 -8.43
N LEU A 220 9.75 -1.54 -7.32
CA LEU A 220 9.13 -0.45 -6.60
C LEU A 220 9.76 0.87 -7.05
N THR A 221 8.96 1.80 -7.53
CA THR A 221 9.41 3.15 -7.92
C THR A 221 8.74 4.19 -7.04
N MET A 222 9.55 5.05 -6.43
CA MET A 222 9.11 6.21 -5.67
C MET A 222 9.35 7.48 -6.51
N TYR A 223 8.32 8.31 -6.61
CA TYR A 223 8.28 9.49 -7.46
C TYR A 223 8.10 10.76 -6.64
N THR A 224 8.69 11.84 -7.15
CA THR A 224 8.56 13.21 -6.63
C THR A 224 9.00 13.28 -5.17
N ASP A 225 10.25 13.67 -5.03
CA ASP A 225 10.92 13.93 -3.76
C ASP A 225 10.94 12.73 -2.79
N PRO A 226 11.36 11.54 -3.28
CA PRO A 226 11.51 10.38 -2.42
C PRO A 226 12.67 10.56 -1.44
N ILE A 227 12.36 10.34 -0.17
CA ILE A 227 13.33 10.33 0.93
C ILE A 227 13.11 9.06 1.74
N LEU A 228 14.20 8.34 2.00
CA LEU A 228 14.24 7.13 2.79
C LEU A 228 15.17 7.31 3.98
N TRP A 229 14.84 6.69 5.11
CA TRP A 229 15.68 6.65 6.29
C TRP A 229 15.86 5.23 6.80
N ASN A 230 17.05 4.97 7.32
CA ASN A 230 17.40 3.78 8.08
C ASN A 230 18.31 4.22 9.22
N GLU A 231 17.84 4.10 10.47
CA GLU A 231 18.58 4.56 11.65
C GLU A 231 19.06 6.04 11.50
N GLY A 232 20.37 6.30 11.57
CA GLY A 232 20.98 7.63 11.36
C GLY A 232 21.23 8.01 9.91
N GLN A 233 20.83 7.17 8.95
CA GLN A 233 21.06 7.37 7.53
C GLN A 233 19.81 7.90 6.82
N GLN A 234 20.03 8.80 5.87
CA GLN A 234 19.04 9.33 4.94
C GLN A 234 19.54 9.14 3.52
N LEU A 235 18.63 8.76 2.62
CA LEU A 235 18.86 8.64 1.20
C LEU A 235 17.76 9.41 0.45
N LEU A 236 18.13 10.17 -0.57
CA LEU A 236 17.18 10.89 -1.42
C LEU A 236 17.64 10.99 -2.87
N GLY A 237 16.69 11.30 -3.74
CA GLY A 237 16.89 11.59 -5.17
C GLY A 237 15.61 12.16 -5.77
N GLU A 238 15.54 12.27 -7.10
CA GLU A 238 14.29 12.68 -7.77
C GLU A 238 13.34 11.49 -8.02
N GLU A 239 13.92 10.31 -8.24
CA GLU A 239 13.25 9.04 -8.43
C GLU A 239 14.11 7.94 -7.78
N ILE A 240 13.47 7.05 -7.02
CA ILE A 240 14.15 5.88 -6.43
C ILE A 240 13.47 4.62 -6.95
N LYS A 241 14.25 3.72 -7.55
CA LYS A 241 13.82 2.39 -7.96
C LYS A 241 14.45 1.34 -7.08
N ILE A 242 13.66 0.38 -6.64
CA ILE A 242 14.11 -0.77 -5.84
C ILE A 242 13.63 -2.02 -6.56
N TYR A 243 14.59 -2.81 -7.03
CA TYR A 243 14.35 -4.07 -7.70
C TYR A 243 14.50 -5.20 -6.71
N MET A 244 13.45 -6.01 -6.60
CA MET A 244 13.34 -7.11 -5.66
C MET A 244 13.67 -8.42 -6.35
N ASN A 245 14.23 -9.36 -5.59
CA ASN A 245 14.25 -10.78 -5.89
C ASN A 245 13.52 -11.49 -4.74
N ASP A 246 12.31 -11.96 -5.02
CA ASP A 246 11.34 -12.41 -4.02
C ASP A 246 11.12 -11.38 -2.90
N SER A 247 11.48 -11.73 -1.66
CA SER A 247 11.34 -10.87 -0.48
C SER A 247 12.60 -10.04 -0.16
N THR A 248 13.65 -10.15 -0.97
CA THR A 248 14.94 -9.47 -0.75
C THR A 248 15.19 -8.40 -1.81
N ILE A 249 15.89 -7.33 -1.44
CA ILE A 249 16.35 -6.34 -2.41
C ILE A 249 17.48 -6.97 -3.22
N ASN A 250 17.42 -6.84 -4.55
CA ASN A 250 18.49 -7.21 -5.47
C ASN A 250 19.39 -6.00 -5.76
N TRP A 251 18.78 -4.90 -6.22
CA TRP A 251 19.49 -3.63 -6.39
C TRP A 251 18.55 -2.43 -6.32
N ALA A 252 19.11 -1.27 -6.05
CA ALA A 252 18.40 0.00 -6.01
C ALA A 252 19.09 1.04 -6.92
N HIS A 253 18.30 1.92 -7.52
CA HIS A 253 18.74 3.02 -8.37
C HIS A 253 18.14 4.33 -7.87
N ILE A 254 18.99 5.25 -7.47
CA ILE A 254 18.63 6.61 -7.09
C ILE A 254 19.03 7.50 -8.25
N ILE A 255 18.04 8.18 -8.83
CA ILE A 255 18.15 8.88 -10.10
C ILE A 255 18.04 10.38 -9.85
N ASN A 256 19.05 11.11 -10.33
CA ASN A 256 19.23 12.55 -10.21
C ASN A 256 19.29 13.06 -8.76
N GLN A 257 20.22 14.01 -8.51
CA GLN A 257 20.45 14.58 -7.18
C GLN A 257 20.58 13.51 -6.09
N ALA A 258 21.22 12.39 -6.40
CA ALA A 258 21.41 11.33 -5.43
C ALA A 258 22.26 11.87 -4.27
N LEU A 259 21.74 11.74 -3.06
CA LEU A 259 22.43 12.14 -1.84
C LEU A 259 22.16 11.09 -0.77
N THR A 260 23.23 10.63 -0.14
CA THR A 260 23.17 9.92 1.14
C THR A 260 23.86 10.73 2.22
N VAL A 261 23.24 10.76 3.38
CA VAL A 261 23.71 11.45 4.58
C VAL A 261 23.61 10.51 5.76
N GLU A 262 24.69 10.30 6.49
CA GLU A 262 24.73 9.58 7.76
C GLU A 262 25.07 10.58 8.88
N MET A 263 24.19 10.69 9.87
CA MET A 263 24.45 11.46 11.08
C MET A 263 25.38 10.68 12.00
N LYS A 264 26.53 11.27 12.35
CA LYS A 264 27.52 10.66 13.26
C LYS A 264 27.30 11.12 14.70
N ASP A 265 27.05 12.42 14.85
CA ASP A 265 26.64 13.04 16.10
C ASP A 265 25.76 14.27 15.78
N SER A 266 25.51 15.12 16.78
CA SER A 266 24.67 16.32 16.62
C SER A 266 25.16 17.33 15.58
N VAL A 267 26.43 17.29 15.18
CA VAL A 267 27.06 18.29 14.29
C VAL A 267 27.79 17.67 13.08
N HIS A 268 28.29 16.44 13.19
CA HIS A 268 29.09 15.76 12.17
C HIS A 268 28.28 14.75 11.34
N TYR A 269 28.53 14.74 10.04
CA TYR A 269 27.79 13.92 9.08
C TYR A 269 28.69 13.41 7.96
N ASN A 270 28.55 12.13 7.63
CA ASN A 270 29.11 11.59 6.40
C ASN A 270 28.12 11.81 5.26
N GLN A 271 28.64 12.21 4.10
CA GLN A 271 27.86 12.66 2.97
C GLN A 271 28.48 12.12 1.69
N VAL A 272 27.65 11.58 0.81
CA VAL A 272 28.04 11.22 -0.55
C VAL A 272 26.95 11.72 -1.48
N SER A 273 27.34 12.42 -2.54
CA SER A 273 26.43 12.96 -3.54
C SER A 273 26.92 12.64 -4.94
N GLY A 274 25.98 12.51 -5.88
CA GLY A 274 26.27 12.33 -7.30
C GLY A 274 25.01 12.53 -8.12
N LYS A 275 25.13 12.39 -9.44
CA LYS A 275 23.96 12.40 -10.32
C LYS A 275 23.12 11.15 -10.11
N GLU A 276 23.74 9.99 -10.03
CA GLU A 276 23.06 8.71 -9.80
C GLU A 276 23.78 7.90 -8.73
N MET A 277 23.02 7.08 -8.00
CA MET A 277 23.58 6.02 -7.15
C MET A 277 22.93 4.69 -7.48
N LYS A 278 23.74 3.63 -7.55
CA LYS A 278 23.27 2.25 -7.68
C LYS A 278 23.80 1.45 -6.51
N ALA A 279 22.92 0.76 -5.79
CA ALA A 279 23.30 -0.10 -4.68
C ALA A 279 22.93 -1.55 -5.02
N TYR A 280 23.86 -2.47 -4.84
CA TYR A 280 23.72 -3.88 -5.17
C TYR A 280 23.79 -4.72 -3.89
N PHE A 281 22.91 -5.71 -3.82
CA PHE A 281 22.69 -6.52 -2.63
C PHE A 281 22.90 -8.00 -2.95
N GLU A 282 23.43 -8.74 -1.98
CA GLU A 282 23.55 -10.19 -2.02
C GLU A 282 22.89 -10.77 -0.77
N ASN A 283 21.86 -11.59 -0.94
CA ASN A 283 21.06 -12.16 0.15
C ASN A 283 20.49 -11.10 1.11
N GLY A 284 20.13 -9.92 0.59
CA GLY A 284 19.63 -8.78 1.37
C GLY A 284 20.70 -7.90 2.01
N ASP A 285 21.98 -8.31 1.98
CA ASP A 285 23.09 -7.47 2.46
C ASP A 285 23.62 -6.59 1.33
N MET A 286 23.72 -5.28 1.56
CA MET A 286 24.36 -4.36 0.62
C MET A 286 25.85 -4.70 0.49
N ARG A 287 26.35 -4.85 -0.74
CA ARG A 287 27.73 -5.24 -1.04
C ARG A 287 28.51 -4.19 -1.81
N HIS A 288 27.84 -3.50 -2.72
CA HIS A 288 28.50 -2.59 -3.66
C HIS A 288 27.62 -1.39 -3.94
N ILE A 289 28.21 -0.21 -3.94
CA ILE A 289 27.55 1.04 -4.30
C ILE A 289 28.37 1.72 -5.39
N GLU A 290 27.70 2.18 -6.43
CA GLU A 290 28.27 3.01 -7.49
C GLU A 290 27.64 4.38 -7.42
N VAL A 291 28.46 5.42 -7.30
CA VAL A 291 28.03 6.81 -7.36
C VAL A 291 28.61 7.39 -8.64
N ILE A 292 27.76 7.99 -9.47
CA ILE A 292 28.09 8.35 -10.85
C ILE A 292 27.73 9.81 -11.12
N GLY A 293 28.66 10.53 -11.74
CA GLY A 293 28.47 11.89 -12.25
C GLY A 293 28.62 12.95 -11.17
N ASN A 294 29.65 13.79 -11.29
CA ASN A 294 29.97 14.88 -10.35
C ASN A 294 29.92 14.42 -8.89
N VAL A 295 30.59 13.31 -8.60
CA VAL A 295 30.60 12.70 -7.28
C VAL A 295 31.33 13.62 -6.31
N MET A 296 30.70 13.89 -5.17
CA MET A 296 31.30 14.61 -4.05
C MET A 296 31.14 13.77 -2.78
N THR A 297 32.19 13.70 -1.97
CA THR A 297 32.16 13.04 -0.66
C THR A 297 32.67 14.00 0.40
N ALA A 298 32.08 13.92 1.58
CA ALA A 298 32.51 14.60 2.78
C ALA A 298 32.29 13.64 3.95
N PHE A 299 33.35 13.07 4.50
CA PHE A 299 33.22 12.05 5.55
C PHE A 299 34.32 12.16 6.60
N HIS A 300 34.01 11.68 7.80
CA HIS A 300 34.91 11.62 8.94
C HIS A 300 35.47 10.20 9.05
N PRO A 301 36.77 9.98 8.75
CA PRO A 301 37.40 8.69 9.01
C PRO A 301 37.45 8.41 10.51
N GLU A 302 37.21 7.17 10.90
CA GLU A 302 37.14 6.74 12.30
C GLU A 302 38.11 5.60 12.58
N GLU A 303 38.65 5.58 13.79
CA GLU A 303 39.32 4.42 14.37
C GLU A 303 38.33 3.35 14.82
N LYS A 304 38.84 2.19 15.24
CA LYS A 304 38.01 1.07 15.72
C LYS A 304 37.12 1.42 16.93
N ASP A 305 37.51 2.42 17.70
CA ASP A 305 36.78 2.92 18.88
C ASP A 305 35.82 4.09 18.55
N SER A 306 35.59 4.36 17.26
CA SER A 306 34.76 5.48 16.76
C SER A 306 35.35 6.87 16.97
N THR A 307 36.65 6.99 17.31
CA THR A 307 37.33 8.29 17.33
C THR A 307 37.50 8.84 15.92
N MET A 308 36.96 10.04 15.64
CA MET A 308 37.16 10.73 14.37
C MET A 308 38.59 11.26 14.26
N THR A 309 39.28 10.90 13.17
CA THR A 309 40.70 11.26 12.96
C THR A 309 40.91 12.45 12.04
N GLY A 310 39.85 12.90 11.36
CA GLY A 310 39.89 14.06 10.48
C GLY A 310 38.60 14.19 9.67
N PHE A 311 38.70 14.92 8.56
CA PHE A 311 37.62 15.12 7.62
C PHE A 311 38.15 15.07 6.19
N ASN A 312 37.63 14.14 5.41
CA ASN A 312 38.02 13.95 4.03
C ASN A 312 36.95 14.52 3.10
N ASN A 313 37.35 15.44 2.23
CA ASN A 313 36.50 15.98 1.18
C ASN A 313 37.09 15.60 -0.18
N MET A 314 36.33 14.88 -1.01
CA MET A 314 36.80 14.43 -2.33
C MET A 314 35.76 14.66 -3.41
N GLU A 315 36.25 14.87 -4.63
CA GLU A 315 35.45 15.00 -5.84
C GLU A 315 35.99 14.10 -6.96
N GLY A 316 35.10 13.58 -7.80
CA GLY A 316 35.46 12.76 -8.95
C GLY A 316 34.27 12.44 -9.84
N SER A 317 34.49 11.57 -10.84
CA SER A 317 33.43 11.23 -11.81
C SER A 317 32.63 9.99 -11.42
N VAL A 318 33.31 8.97 -10.87
CA VAL A 318 32.70 7.71 -10.44
C VAL A 318 33.38 7.23 -9.18
N LEU A 319 32.59 6.81 -8.20
CA LEU A 319 33.04 6.23 -6.94
C LEU A 319 32.40 4.86 -6.74
N HIS A 320 33.22 3.87 -6.44
CA HIS A 320 32.78 2.56 -5.98
C HIS A 320 33.00 2.45 -4.47
N LEU A 321 31.99 1.98 -3.75
CA LEU A 321 32.06 1.64 -2.33
C LEU A 321 31.72 0.17 -2.16
N TYR A 322 32.61 -0.57 -1.49
CA TYR A 322 32.43 -1.98 -1.15
C TYR A 322 32.12 -2.09 0.34
N MET A 323 31.09 -2.87 0.63
CA MET A 323 30.50 -3.00 1.96
C MET A 323 30.68 -4.42 2.50
N LYS A 324 31.02 -4.53 3.77
CA LYS A 324 31.14 -5.80 4.49
C LYS A 324 30.64 -5.63 5.92
N GLU A 325 29.79 -6.56 6.37
CA GLU A 325 29.20 -6.51 7.72
C GLU A 325 28.55 -5.15 8.03
N LYS A 326 27.83 -4.60 7.04
CA LYS A 326 27.16 -3.29 7.10
C LYS A 326 28.09 -2.08 7.28
N LYS A 327 29.40 -2.25 7.10
CA LYS A 327 30.41 -1.18 7.15
C LYS A 327 31.12 -1.03 5.81
N MET A 328 31.60 0.18 5.53
CA MET A 328 32.45 0.42 4.36
C MET A 328 33.80 -0.29 4.57
N GLU A 329 34.14 -1.21 3.66
CA GLU A 329 35.44 -1.90 3.64
C GLU A 329 36.42 -1.17 2.73
N LYS A 330 35.95 -0.67 1.58
CA LYS A 330 36.80 -0.02 0.59
C LYS A 330 36.04 1.01 -0.23
N GLY A 331 36.61 2.19 -0.42
CA GLY A 331 36.15 3.19 -1.38
C GLY A 331 37.21 3.45 -2.46
N MET A 332 36.79 3.58 -3.72
CA MET A 332 37.71 3.84 -4.83
C MET A 332 37.07 4.74 -5.89
N PHE A 333 37.72 5.87 -6.18
CA PHE A 333 37.40 6.67 -7.35
C PHE A 333 37.97 6.05 -8.62
N VAL A 334 37.21 6.10 -9.70
CA VAL A 334 37.65 5.72 -11.04
C VAL A 334 38.05 6.97 -11.81
N GLY A 335 39.28 6.98 -12.32
CA GLY A 335 39.85 8.11 -13.04
C GLY A 335 40.42 9.18 -12.11
N LYS A 336 40.47 10.42 -12.60
CA LYS A 336 41.01 11.55 -11.83
C LYS A 336 40.05 11.90 -10.70
N SER A 337 40.58 11.92 -9.47
CA SER A 337 39.91 12.47 -8.30
C SER A 337 40.78 13.57 -7.71
N ASN A 338 40.14 14.51 -7.02
CA ASN A 338 40.78 15.54 -6.23
C ASN A 338 40.22 15.45 -4.82
N GLY A 339 41.03 15.68 -3.81
CA GLY A 339 40.56 15.57 -2.45
C GLY A 339 41.53 16.15 -1.44
N THR A 340 41.01 16.49 -0.27
CA THR A 340 41.78 17.05 0.83
C THR A 340 41.34 16.41 2.12
N LEU A 341 42.31 15.85 2.85
CA LEU A 341 42.12 15.36 4.20
C LEU A 341 42.54 16.47 5.17
N TYR A 342 41.59 16.96 5.95
CA TYR A 342 41.80 17.97 6.98
C TYR A 342 41.95 17.28 8.35
N PRO A 343 42.97 17.62 9.14
CA PRO A 343 42.98 17.34 10.58
C PRO A 343 41.77 17.98 11.27
N MET A 344 41.30 17.40 12.38
CA MET A 344 40.07 17.82 13.07
C MET A 344 40.06 19.31 13.48
N ASP A 345 41.22 19.88 13.82
CA ASP A 345 41.40 21.27 14.24
C ASP A 345 41.54 22.27 13.07
N GLN A 346 41.61 21.77 11.83
CA GLN A 346 41.87 22.57 10.63
C GLN A 346 40.77 22.46 9.58
N ILE A 347 39.60 21.95 9.96
CA ILE A 347 38.46 21.82 9.05
C ILE A 347 37.85 23.20 8.78
N PRO A 348 37.82 23.67 7.53
CA PRO A 348 37.14 24.92 7.21
C PRO A 348 35.63 24.80 7.48
N PRO A 349 34.98 25.74 8.18
CA PRO A 349 33.55 25.65 8.51
C PRO A 349 32.63 25.49 7.29
N ASP A 350 33.01 26.06 6.15
CA ASP A 350 32.28 25.99 4.88
C ASP A 350 32.41 24.64 4.16
N LYS A 351 33.31 23.76 4.63
CA LYS A 351 33.56 22.45 4.00
C LYS A 351 32.85 21.28 4.68
N LEU A 352 32.30 21.49 5.88
CA LEU A 352 31.60 20.45 6.65
C LEU A 352 30.36 19.90 5.94
N ARG A 353 29.80 20.64 4.97
CA ARG A 353 28.61 20.26 4.20
C ARG A 353 28.91 20.31 2.71
N LEU A 354 28.41 19.33 1.97
CA LEU A 354 28.35 19.42 0.52
C LEU A 354 27.38 20.53 0.10
N SER A 355 27.59 21.11 -1.08
CA SER A 355 26.67 22.11 -1.64
C SER A 355 25.27 21.56 -1.91
N THR A 356 25.16 20.24 -2.05
CA THR A 356 23.92 19.48 -2.22
C THR A 356 23.33 18.97 -0.91
N PHE A 357 23.95 19.27 0.24
CA PHE A 357 23.52 18.76 1.53
C PHE A 357 22.06 19.14 1.84
N ALA A 358 21.29 18.14 2.27
CA ALA A 358 19.94 18.29 2.77
C ALA A 358 19.66 17.24 3.85
N TRP A 359 18.93 17.65 4.90
CA TRP A 359 18.59 16.77 6.03
C TRP A 359 17.13 16.98 6.43
N PHE A 360 16.32 15.94 6.22
CA PHE A 360 14.87 15.96 6.20
C PHE A 360 14.24 15.23 7.38
N ASP A 361 14.97 15.08 8.48
CA ASP A 361 14.50 14.30 9.63
C ASP A 361 13.18 14.83 10.24
N TYR A 362 12.84 16.12 10.05
CA TYR A 362 11.57 16.69 10.51
C TYR A 362 10.34 16.18 9.74
N VAL A 363 10.48 15.65 8.51
CA VAL A 363 9.37 15.02 7.77
C VAL A 363 9.28 13.51 7.99
N ARG A 364 10.33 12.90 8.57
CA ARG A 364 10.44 11.46 8.82
C ARG A 364 9.25 10.95 9.66
N PRO A 365 8.57 9.88 9.24
CA PRO A 365 7.57 9.22 10.06
C PRO A 365 8.19 8.65 11.35
N LEU A 366 7.63 9.00 12.51
CA LEU A 366 8.17 8.57 13.81
C LEU A 366 7.56 7.27 14.34
N ASN A 367 6.35 6.92 13.90
CA ASN A 367 5.64 5.71 14.28
C ASN A 367 4.52 5.40 13.27
N LYS A 368 3.84 4.26 13.45
CA LYS A 368 2.74 3.81 12.60
C LYS A 368 1.54 4.77 12.52
N GLU A 369 1.32 5.63 13.52
CA GLU A 369 0.24 6.63 13.48
C GLU A 369 0.70 7.92 12.79
N ASP A 370 2.01 8.17 12.75
CA ASP A 370 2.58 9.36 12.12
C ASP A 370 2.56 9.33 10.59
N ILE A 371 2.25 8.16 10.00
CA ILE A 371 2.05 8.01 8.56
C ILE A 371 0.84 8.81 8.04
N PHE A 372 -0.08 9.22 8.92
CA PHE A 372 -1.23 10.07 8.54
C PHE A 372 -0.91 11.57 8.58
N ASN A 373 0.20 11.96 9.19
CA ASN A 373 0.56 13.36 9.38
C ASN A 373 1.50 13.82 8.28
N TRP A 374 0.94 14.28 7.15
CA TRP A 374 1.75 14.84 6.07
C TRP A 374 2.39 16.17 6.50
N ARG A 375 3.70 16.26 6.28
CA ARG A 375 4.51 17.46 6.50
C ARG A 375 5.14 17.83 5.16
N GLY A 376 4.87 19.05 4.69
CA GLY A 376 5.58 19.59 3.53
C GLY A 376 7.04 19.90 3.88
N GLU A 377 7.88 19.91 2.85
CA GLU A 377 9.23 20.47 2.93
C GLU A 377 9.15 21.96 3.30
N LYS A 378 10.06 22.43 4.16
CA LYS A 378 10.15 23.84 4.51
C LYS A 378 10.58 24.66 3.29
N GLU A 379 10.17 25.91 3.23
CA GLU A 379 10.56 26.83 2.18
C GLU A 379 12.10 26.97 2.12
N GLY A 380 12.69 26.69 0.96
CA GLY A 380 14.15 26.69 0.77
C GLY A 380 14.85 25.36 1.06
N GLU A 381 14.16 24.38 1.66
CA GLU A 381 14.61 23.01 1.86
C GLU A 381 13.85 22.06 0.92
N THR A 382 13.66 22.44 -0.36
CA THR A 382 13.09 21.51 -1.34
C THR A 382 14.18 20.84 -2.15
N LEU A 383 13.97 19.59 -2.55
CA LEU A 383 14.79 19.00 -3.61
C LEU A 383 14.73 19.92 -4.85
N LYS A 384 15.86 20.11 -5.51
CA LYS A 384 16.01 21.12 -6.58
C LYS A 384 15.95 20.45 -7.95
N PRO A 385 14.75 20.06 -8.46
CA PRO A 385 14.63 19.20 -9.62
C PRO A 385 15.52 19.65 -10.77
N THR A 386 16.39 18.75 -11.21
CA THR A 386 17.32 18.94 -12.33
C THR A 386 16.66 18.62 -13.66
N THR A 387 15.45 18.03 -13.63
CA THR A 387 14.64 17.71 -14.79
C THR A 387 13.24 18.32 -14.69
N ASP A 388 12.70 18.80 -15.80
CA ASP A 388 11.34 19.37 -15.85
C ASP A 388 10.32 18.23 -15.74
N ARG A 389 9.66 18.11 -14.57
CA ARG A 389 8.77 16.99 -14.20
C ARG A 389 7.41 17.02 -14.91
N LYS A 390 7.18 17.95 -15.84
CA LYS A 390 5.91 18.03 -16.59
C LYS A 390 5.80 16.87 -17.59
N PRO A 391 4.67 16.13 -17.60
CA PRO A 391 4.41 15.17 -18.67
C PRO A 391 4.54 15.87 -20.04
N LYS A 392 5.33 15.30 -20.96
CA LYS A 392 5.36 15.71 -22.37
C LYS A 392 4.11 15.27 -23.13
N THR A 393 2.94 15.30 -22.49
CA THR A 393 1.67 14.97 -23.12
C THR A 393 0.83 16.23 -23.28
N ASP A 394 0.54 16.52 -24.54
CA ASP A 394 -0.36 17.59 -24.95
C ASP A 394 -1.75 17.33 -24.35
N LYS A 395 -2.35 18.32 -23.69
CA LYS A 395 -3.63 18.22 -22.94
C LYS A 395 -4.83 17.75 -23.77
N ARG A 396 -4.65 17.44 -25.06
CA ARG A 396 -5.71 17.13 -26.02
C ARG A 396 -5.98 15.64 -26.27
N SER A 397 -5.17 14.70 -25.77
CA SER A 397 -5.39 13.26 -26.03
C SER A 397 -6.24 12.54 -24.99
N LEU A 398 -6.64 13.18 -23.89
CA LEU A 398 -7.45 12.55 -22.82
C LEU A 398 -8.97 12.72 -22.98
N ILE A 399 -9.42 13.42 -24.03
CA ILE A 399 -10.85 13.53 -24.37
C ILE A 399 -11.07 12.73 -25.65
N ASN A 400 -11.08 11.40 -25.55
CA ASN A 400 -11.77 10.46 -26.45
C ASN A 400 -11.40 9.02 -26.08
N MET A 401 -11.88 8.56 -24.93
CA MET A 401 -12.27 7.16 -24.76
C MET A 401 -13.70 7.22 -24.21
N LYS A 402 -14.65 7.15 -25.14
CA LYS A 402 -16.08 6.95 -24.85
C LYS A 402 -16.38 5.46 -24.84
#